data_AF-A0AAV1TP16-F1
#
_entry.id   AF-A0AAV1TP16-F1
#
_cell.length_a   1.000
_cell.length_b   1.000
_cell.length_c   1.000
_cell.angle_alpha   90.00
_cell.angle_beta   90.00
_cell.angle_gamma   90.00
#
_symmetry.space_group_name_H-M   'P 1'
#
loop_
_entity.id
_entity.type
_entity.pdbx_description
1 polymer ?
#
loop_
_entity_poly.entity_id
_entity_poly.type
_entity_poly.pdbx_seq_one_letter_code
_entity_poly.pdbx_strand_id
1 'polypeptide(L)' 'MFPPPPHPLVDSSGGQRFLVERILNHRDVNGIRTSYLVRWRGFHRRGTAGSLVPS' A
#
# COMPACT_ATOMS: atom_id res chain seq x y z
N MET A 1 -10.43 12.03 6.30
CA MET A 1 -9.96 10.89 7.10
C MET A 1 -9.16 9.97 6.19
N PHE A 2 -7.86 9.82 6.42
CA PHE A 2 -7.02 8.89 5.66
C PHE A 2 -7.44 7.44 5.97
N PRO A 3 -7.44 6.51 5.00
CA PRO A 3 -7.68 5.11 5.31
C PRO A 3 -6.66 4.62 6.34
N PRO A 4 -7.04 3.69 7.24
CA PRO A 4 -6.12 3.17 8.23
C PRO A 4 -4.89 2.58 7.52
N PRO A 5 -3.69 2.75 8.10
CA PRO A 5 -2.48 2.18 7.52
C PRO A 5 -2.63 0.65 7.35
N PRO A 6 -2.02 0.07 6.31
CA PRO A 6 -2.08 -1.38 6.09
C PRO A 6 -1.49 -2.14 7.28
N HIS A 7 -2.08 -3.28 7.63
CA HIS A 7 -1.61 -4.10 8.75
C HIS A 7 -0.29 -4.80 8.36
N PRO A 8 0.77 -4.70 9.19
CA PRO A 8 2.03 -5.40 8.93
C PRO A 8 1.88 -6.90 9.19
N LEU A 9 2.50 -7.71 8.32
CA LEU A 9 2.78 -9.12 8.55
C LEU A 9 4.15 -9.21 9.26
N VAL A 10 4.19 -9.80 10.43
CA VAL A 10 5.45 -10.00 11.16
C VAL A 10 5.99 -11.39 10.81
N ASP A 11 7.24 -11.46 10.35
CA ASP A 11 7.91 -12.73 10.08
C ASP A 11 8.54 -13.34 11.34
N SER A 12 9.07 -14.55 11.23
CA SER A 12 9.68 -15.28 12.36
C SER A 12 10.91 -14.58 12.96
N SER A 13 11.48 -13.58 12.27
CA SER A 13 12.58 -12.77 12.78
C SER A 13 12.11 -11.47 13.45
N GLY A 14 10.80 -11.23 13.51
CA GLY A 14 10.23 -9.96 13.97
C GLY A 14 10.23 -8.86 12.91
N GLY A 15 10.59 -9.18 11.65
CA GLY A 15 10.58 -8.24 10.54
C GLY A 15 9.17 -7.91 10.07
N GLN A 16 8.87 -6.62 9.89
CA GLN A 16 7.58 -6.17 9.35
C GLN A 16 7.59 -6.22 7.83
N ARG A 17 6.57 -6.85 7.25
CA ARG A 17 6.33 -6.96 5.81
C ARG A 17 4.92 -6.47 5.49
N PHE A 18 4.73 -5.95 4.28
CA PHE A 18 3.44 -5.43 3.85
C PHE A 18 3.08 -6.03 2.49
N LEU A 19 1.80 -6.38 2.31
CA LEU A 19 1.31 -6.90 1.04
C LEU A 19 1.11 -5.76 0.03
N VAL A 20 1.89 -5.81 -1.04
CA VAL A 20 1.74 -4.91 -2.19
C VAL A 20 0.74 -5.52 -3.16
N GLU A 21 -0.27 -4.75 -3.57
CA GLU A 21 -1.21 -5.11 -4.63
C GLU A 21 -0.60 -4.86 -6.01
N ARG A 22 0.02 -3.69 -6.20
CA ARG A 22 0.62 -3.30 -7.49
C ARG A 22 1.69 -2.21 -7.31
N ILE A 23 2.72 -2.23 -8.15
CA ILE A 23 3.64 -1.10 -8.34
C ILE A 23 3.01 -0.12 -9.34
N LEU A 24 2.82 1.12 -8.93
CA LEU A 24 2.17 2.15 -9.74
C LEU A 24 3.18 2.97 -10.55
N ASN A 25 4.35 3.22 -9.98
CA ASN A 25 5.40 4.00 -10.61
C ASN A 25 6.76 3.69 -9.99
N HIS A 26 7.83 4.05 -10.69
CA HIS A 26 9.17 4.12 -10.14
C HIS A 26 9.81 5.46 -10.52
N ARG A 27 10.76 5.92 -9.71
CA ARG A 27 11.57 7.09 -10.01
C ARG A 27 13.00 6.81 -9.60
N ASP A 28 13.90 7.01 -10.54
CA ASP A 28 15.32 7.01 -10.29
C ASP A 28 15.77 8.43 -9.91
N VAL A 29 16.48 8.53 -8.79
CA VAL A 29 17.12 9.77 -8.35
C VAL A 29 18.60 9.66 -8.68
N ASN A 30 18.98 10.25 -9.81
CA ASN A 30 20.36 10.36 -10.30
C ASN A 30 21.13 9.03 -10.35
N GLY A 31 20.44 7.90 -10.59
CA GLY A 31 21.06 6.56 -10.62
C GLY A 31 21.54 6.02 -9.27
N ILE A 32 21.34 6.77 -8.18
CA ILE A 32 21.79 6.38 -6.83
C ILE A 32 20.71 5.57 -6.11
N ARG A 33 19.43 5.93 -6.33
CA ARG A 33 18.31 5.31 -5.62
C ARG A 33 17.08 5.27 -6.50
N THR A 34 16.53 4.07 -6.66
CA THR A 34 15.22 3.86 -7.25
C THR A 34 14.18 3.84 -6.12
N SER A 35 13.17 4.69 -6.23
CA SER A 35 12.01 4.70 -5.34
C SER A 35 10.80 4.18 -6.09
N TYR A 36 9.94 3.40 -5.42
CA TYR A 36 8.73 2.85 -5.99
C TYR A 36 7.49 3.42 -5.31
N LEU A 37 6.55 3.87 -6.13
CA LEU A 37 5.20 4.15 -5.67
C LEU A 37 4.40 2.86 -5.74
N VAL A 38 3.95 2.36 -4.59
CA VAL A 38 3.19 1.11 -4.49
C VAL A 38 1.76 1.35 -4.02
N ARG A 39 0.84 0.50 -4.49
CA ARG A 39 -0.51 0.35 -3.96
C ARG A 39 -0.51 -0.82 -2.99
N TRP A 40 -0.75 -0.54 -1.71
CA TRP A 40 -0.90 -1.57 -0.70
C TRP A 40 -2.25 -2.29 -0.87
N ARG A 41 -2.25 -3.60 -0.65
CA ARG A 41 -3.49 -4.39 -0.70
C ARG A 41 -4.46 -3.91 0.38
N GLY A 42 -5.71 -3.66 0.00
CA GLY A 42 -6.74 -3.15 0.91
C GLY A 42 -6.63 -1.65 1.24
N PHE A 43 -5.62 -0.95 0.70
CA PHE A 43 -5.48 0.50 0.86
C PHE A 43 -6.04 1.22 -0.38
N HIS A 44 -7.36 1.37 -0.42
CA HIS A 44 -8.03 2.15 -1.45
C HIS A 44 -8.23 3.59 -0.97
N ARG A 45 -7.81 4.57 -1.79
CA ARG A 45 -8.13 5.98 -1.55
C ARG A 45 -9.66 6.12 -1.61
N ARG A 46 -10.31 6.46 -0.48
CA ARG A 46 -11.74 6.82 -0.49
C ARG A 46 -11.93 7.99 -1.43
N GLY A 47 -12.60 7.76 -2.56
CA GLY A 47 -12.71 8.74 -3.63
C GLY A 47 -13.68 8.38 -4.74
N THR A 48 -14.76 7.67 -4.44
CA THR A 48 -16.13 7.85 -4.98
C THR A 48 -17.06 6.92 -4.21
N ALA A 49 -18.17 7.49 -3.73
CA ALA A 49 -19.25 6.73 -3.13
C ALA A 49 -19.83 5.74 -4.17
N GLY A 50 -20.01 4.50 -3.74
CA GLY A 50 -20.74 3.51 -4.50
C GLY A 50 -20.74 2.21 -3.71
N SER A 51 -21.80 2.01 -2.94
CA SER A 51 -22.35 0.72 -2.47
C SER A 51 -21.33 -0.27 -1.88
N LEU A 52 -21.42 -0.66 -0.61
CA LEU A 52 -22.43 -1.61 -0.16
C LEU A 52 -22.64 -1.43 1.35
N VAL A 53 -23.90 -1.19 1.70
CA VAL A 53 -24.47 -1.37 3.03
C VAL A 53 -24.48 -2.88 3.30
N PRO A 54 -24.12 -3.37 4.51
CA PRO A 54 -24.20 -4.79 4.81
C PRO A 54 -25.67 -5.23 4.91
N SER A 55 -25.98 -6.43 4.43
CA SER A 55 -27.07 -7.28 4.93
C SER A 55 -26.45 -8.47 5.65
#